data_AF-A0A1I4WVI0-F1
#
_entry.id   AF-A0A1I4WVI0-F1
#
_cell.length_a   1.000
_cell.length_b   1.000
_cell.length_c   1.000
_cell.angle_alpha   90.00
_cell.angle_beta   90.00
_cell.angle_gamma   90.00
#
_symmetry.space_group_name_H-M   'P 1'
#
loop_
_entity.id
_entity.type
_entity.pdbx_description
1 polymer ?
#
loop_
_entity_poly.entity_id
_entity_poly.type
_entity_poly.pdbx_seq_one_letter_code
_entity_poly.pdbx_strand_id
1 'polypeptide(L)'
;MQEPHQISNLAVSAWLRIGGGDLPLAPSAAQPLGSAPLLSTPHSPFPIPGRTRGFTLIEILVVVVILGILAAIVVPRVMERPGEARVTRVKQDLQGIVTALNLYKLDNFRYPSNEQGLQALVAKPSGSPEAPNWKGPYLDRLPMDPWSKPYQFQQPGQHGEVDIYSYGSDGRPGGDGDAADIGNWDN
;
A
#
# COMPACT_ATOMS: atom_id res chain seq x y z
N MET A 1 -45.12 -18.18 0.86
CA MET A 1 -44.78 -19.00 2.04
C MET A 1 -43.37 -18.58 2.45
N GLN A 2 -43.30 -17.52 3.27
CA GLN A 2 -42.10 -16.93 3.86
C GLN A 2 -42.07 -17.42 5.31
N GLU A 3 -40.90 -17.79 5.82
CA GLU A 3 -40.47 -17.76 7.24
C GLU A 3 -38.93 -18.07 7.26
N PRO A 4 -38.18 -17.62 8.29
CA PRO A 4 -37.01 -16.76 8.12
C PRO A 4 -35.72 -17.25 8.84
N HIS A 5 -34.65 -16.45 8.67
CA HIS A 5 -33.59 -16.07 9.63
C HIS A 5 -33.05 -17.09 10.65
N GLN A 6 -31.71 -17.20 10.69
CA GLN A 6 -30.81 -17.18 11.87
C GLN A 6 -29.65 -18.19 11.69
N ILE A 7 -28.46 -17.71 11.34
CA ILE A 7 -27.21 -18.41 11.67
C ILE A 7 -26.48 -17.55 12.69
N SER A 8 -26.34 -18.15 13.86
CA SER A 8 -26.04 -17.54 15.14
C SER A 8 -24.55 -17.29 15.34
N ASN A 9 -24.25 -16.15 15.98
CA ASN A 9 -23.04 -15.88 16.74
C ASN A 9 -22.72 -17.05 17.70
N LEU A 10 -21.77 -17.91 17.35
CA LEU A 10 -21.26 -18.97 18.24
C LEU A 10 -19.72 -19.11 18.22
N ALA A 11 -19.00 -18.05 17.83
CA ALA A 11 -17.52 -18.05 17.83
C ALA A 11 -16.86 -17.25 18.97
N VAL A 12 -17.61 -16.81 19.99
CA VAL A 12 -17.07 -15.94 21.08
C VAL A 12 -17.16 -16.54 22.48
N SER A 13 -17.72 -17.75 22.67
CA SER A 13 -17.91 -18.34 24.02
C SER A 13 -17.13 -19.64 24.31
N ALA A 14 -16.13 -19.98 23.49
CA ALA A 14 -15.40 -21.26 23.60
C ALA A 14 -14.02 -21.22 24.30
N TRP A 15 -13.73 -20.17 25.09
CA TRP A 15 -12.44 -20.04 25.84
C TRP A 15 -12.58 -19.88 27.36
N LEU A 16 -13.64 -20.42 27.97
CA LEU A 16 -13.75 -20.40 29.43
C LEU A 16 -14.51 -21.61 29.99
N ARG A 17 -13.94 -22.80 29.86
CA ARG A 17 -14.23 -23.96 30.71
C ARG A 17 -13.25 -25.07 30.39
N ILE A 18 -12.28 -25.29 31.27
CA ILE A 18 -11.62 -26.56 31.64
C ILE A 18 -10.28 -26.20 32.30
N GLY A 19 -10.09 -26.56 33.58
CA GLY A 19 -8.77 -26.55 34.22
C GLY A 19 -8.68 -25.98 35.64
N GLY A 20 -9.58 -26.37 36.55
CA GLY A 20 -9.34 -26.29 38.00
C GLY A 20 -8.76 -27.62 38.49
N GLY A 21 -7.66 -27.58 39.23
CA GLY A 21 -6.98 -28.75 39.79
C GLY A 21 -5.78 -28.37 40.67
N ASP A 22 -6.08 -28.27 41.96
CA ASP A 22 -5.28 -28.33 43.19
C ASP A 22 -3.79 -28.70 43.13
N LEU A 23 -2.95 -27.91 43.82
CA LEU A 23 -1.60 -28.30 44.24
C LEU A 23 -1.54 -28.49 45.77
N PRO A 24 -0.90 -29.58 46.27
CA PRO A 24 -1.02 -30.03 47.64
C PRO A 24 -0.13 -29.30 48.65
N LEU A 25 -0.65 -29.20 49.87
CA LEU A 25 -0.01 -28.75 51.11
C LEU A 25 1.00 -29.79 51.62
N ALA A 26 2.20 -29.36 52.03
CA ALA A 26 3.16 -30.19 52.75
C ALA A 26 3.43 -29.64 54.17
N PRO A 27 3.80 -30.49 55.15
CA PRO A 27 3.37 -30.35 56.53
C PRO A 27 4.38 -29.68 57.49
N SER A 28 3.77 -29.11 58.53
CA SER A 28 4.33 -28.71 59.82
C SER A 28 4.98 -29.89 60.55
N ALA A 29 6.20 -29.68 61.07
CA ALA A 29 6.74 -30.44 62.19
C ALA A 29 7.50 -29.50 63.13
N ALA A 30 7.03 -29.51 64.38
CA ALA A 30 7.42 -28.71 65.52
C ALA A 30 8.60 -29.35 66.28
N GLN A 31 9.63 -28.56 66.65
CA GLN A 31 10.00 -28.19 68.05
C GLN A 31 10.93 -29.19 68.81
N PRO A 32 11.53 -28.87 69.99
CA PRO A 32 12.17 -27.61 70.47
C PRO A 32 13.47 -27.83 71.32
N LEU A 33 13.99 -26.73 71.91
CA LEU A 33 14.59 -26.55 73.26
C LEU A 33 16.07 -26.09 73.42
N GLY A 34 16.20 -24.91 74.05
CA GLY A 34 17.26 -24.53 75.00
C GLY A 34 18.55 -24.00 74.38
N SER A 35 19.14 -22.87 74.79
CA SER A 35 18.97 -22.08 75.99
C SER A 35 19.75 -20.75 75.87
N ALA A 36 19.03 -19.62 75.98
CA ALA A 36 19.44 -18.36 76.64
C ALA A 36 20.71 -17.60 76.08
N PRO A 37 21.04 -16.39 76.58
CA PRO A 37 20.74 -15.16 75.87
C PRO A 37 21.99 -14.26 75.62
N LEU A 38 21.71 -13.02 75.22
CA LEU A 38 22.56 -11.82 75.18
C LEU A 38 23.16 -11.51 73.81
N LEU A 39 22.57 -10.54 73.10
CA LEU A 39 23.12 -9.18 73.10
C LEU A 39 22.19 -8.26 72.33
N SER A 40 21.54 -7.36 73.05
CA SER A 40 20.92 -6.17 72.47
C SER A 40 22.01 -5.31 71.84
N THR A 41 21.89 -5.00 70.55
CA THR A 41 22.37 -3.70 70.05
C THR A 41 21.28 -3.06 69.18
N PRO A 42 21.00 -1.76 69.42
CA PRO A 42 19.98 -1.02 68.70
C PRO A 42 20.42 -0.65 67.28
N HIS A 43 19.47 -0.76 66.36
CA HIS A 43 19.16 0.20 65.30
C HIS A 43 20.26 1.20 64.93
N SER A 44 20.90 1.01 63.77
CA SER A 44 21.63 2.05 63.06
C SER A 44 20.66 2.82 62.13
N PRO A 45 20.35 4.10 62.41
CA PRO A 45 19.47 4.94 61.60
C PRO A 45 20.30 5.61 60.50
N PHE A 46 20.73 4.88 59.48
CA PHE A 46 21.44 5.51 58.37
C PHE A 46 20.90 5.09 57.01
N PRO A 47 19.92 5.83 56.45
CA PRO A 47 19.60 5.75 55.04
C PRO A 47 20.86 6.16 54.25
N ILE A 48 21.35 5.27 53.38
CA ILE A 48 22.39 5.62 52.42
C ILE A 48 21.75 6.60 51.42
N PRO A 49 22.20 7.86 51.36
CA PRO A 49 21.63 8.81 50.42
C PRO A 49 21.98 8.35 49.01
N GLY A 50 20.96 7.92 48.25
CA GLY A 50 21.09 7.78 46.81
C GLY A 50 21.53 9.13 46.26
N ARG A 51 22.74 9.20 45.74
CA ARG A 51 23.29 10.46 45.22
C ARG A 51 22.56 10.76 43.92
N THR A 52 21.47 11.52 44.02
CA THR A 52 20.77 12.07 42.86
C THR A 52 21.75 13.00 42.15
N ARG A 53 22.46 12.45 41.16
CA ARG A 53 23.28 13.24 40.26
C ARG A 53 22.31 14.03 39.39
N GLY A 54 22.20 15.32 39.67
CA GLY A 54 21.47 16.25 38.82
C GLY A 54 22.19 16.37 37.47
N PHE A 55 21.41 16.55 36.40
CA PHE A 55 21.93 16.86 35.08
C PHE A 55 22.77 18.13 35.12
N THR A 56 23.91 18.11 34.43
CA THR A 56 24.76 19.30 34.32
C THR A 56 24.31 20.18 33.16
N LEU A 57 24.53 21.50 33.26
CA LEU A 57 24.19 22.43 32.18
C LEU A 57 24.92 22.09 30.86
N ILE A 58 26.16 21.59 30.97
CA ILE A 58 26.97 21.18 29.81
C ILE A 58 26.38 19.96 29.09
N GLU A 59 25.74 19.05 29.82
CA GLU A 59 25.12 17.84 29.27
C GLU A 59 23.90 18.18 28.41
N ILE A 60 23.07 19.12 28.87
CA ILE A 60 21.95 19.64 28.08
C ILE A 60 22.45 20.49 26.91
N LEU A 61 23.52 21.26 27.08
CA LEU A 61 24.12 22.09 26.01
C LEU A 61 24.58 21.24 24.82
N VAL A 62 25.32 20.15 25.09
CA VAL A 62 25.81 19.26 24.02
C VAL A 62 24.65 18.59 23.28
N VAL A 63 23.60 18.17 23.99
CA VAL A 63 22.41 17.56 23.39
C VAL A 63 21.69 18.52 22.46
N VAL A 64 21.43 19.77 22.88
CA VAL A 64 20.73 20.73 22.00
C VAL A 64 21.57 21.15 20.80
N VAL A 65 22.90 21.16 20.92
CA VAL A 65 23.82 21.40 19.80
C VAL A 65 23.74 20.26 18.78
N ILE A 66 23.82 19.00 19.23
CA ILE A 66 23.71 17.83 18.35
C ILE A 66 22.32 17.79 17.69
N LEU A 67 21.25 18.05 18.44
CA LEU A 67 19.89 18.12 17.89
C LEU A 67 19.74 19.26 16.87
N GLY A 68 20.38 20.41 17.09
CA GLY A 68 20.40 21.52 16.13
C GLY A 68 21.11 21.16 14.83
N ILE A 69 22.25 20.45 14.91
CA ILE A 69 22.98 19.96 13.73
C ILE A 69 22.16 18.91 12.97
N LEU A 70 21.57 17.94 13.69
CA LEU A 70 20.75 16.89 13.08
C LEU A 70 19.48 17.48 12.43
N ALA A 71 18.84 18.44 13.08
CA ALA A 71 17.68 19.14 12.54
C ALA A 71 18.01 19.91 11.25
N ALA A 72 19.22 20.44 11.11
CA ALA A 72 19.66 21.13 9.89
C ALA A 72 19.89 20.19 8.69
N ILE A 73 20.20 18.91 8.95
CA ILE A 73 20.51 17.91 7.91
C ILE A 73 19.27 17.10 7.52
N VAL A 74 18.28 16.99 8.42
CA VAL A 74 17.01 16.30 8.15
C VAL A 74 16.10 17.17 7.29
N VAL A 75 16.39 17.23 5.99
CA VAL A 75 15.39 17.49 4.97
C VAL A 75 15.52 16.37 3.95
N PRO A 76 14.78 15.26 4.09
CA PRO A 76 14.67 14.31 2.98
C PRO A 76 13.94 15.03 1.84
N ARG A 77 14.70 15.58 0.89
CA ARG A 77 14.15 16.06 -0.38
C ARG A 77 13.89 14.86 -1.28
N VAL A 78 12.88 14.08 -0.92
CA VAL A 78 12.15 13.29 -1.90
C VAL A 78 11.14 14.23 -2.56
N MET A 79 11.65 15.13 -3.41
CA MET A 79 10.84 15.53 -4.55
C MET A 79 11.17 14.52 -5.62
N GLU A 80 10.33 13.48 -5.66
CA GLU A 80 10.25 12.50 -6.73
C GLU A 80 10.39 13.24 -8.06
N ARG A 81 11.06 12.65 -9.06
CA ARG A 81 10.97 13.09 -10.45
C ARG A 81 9.67 12.52 -11.01
N PRO A 82 8.49 13.09 -10.73
CA PRO A 82 7.24 12.37 -10.90
C PRO A 82 6.93 12.31 -12.40
N GLY A 83 7.35 13.32 -13.17
CA GLY A 83 7.12 13.47 -14.60
C GLY A 83 7.68 12.31 -15.43
N GLU A 84 9.00 12.08 -15.37
CA GLU A 84 9.65 11.02 -16.15
C GLU A 84 9.08 9.62 -15.86
N ALA A 85 8.79 9.33 -14.58
CA ALA A 85 8.20 8.08 -14.16
C ALA A 85 6.75 7.92 -14.68
N ARG A 86 5.97 9.01 -14.70
CA ARG A 86 4.61 9.03 -15.28
C ARG A 86 4.66 8.80 -16.79
N VAL A 87 5.56 9.48 -17.50
CA VAL A 87 5.72 9.31 -18.96
C VAL A 87 6.11 7.86 -19.28
N THR A 88 7.04 7.29 -18.51
CA THR A 88 7.46 5.88 -18.70
C THR A 88 6.31 4.92 -18.43
N ARG A 89 5.50 5.17 -17.40
CA ARG A 89 4.30 4.38 -17.13
C ARG A 89 3.31 4.46 -18.29
N VAL A 90 3.06 5.66 -18.83
CA VAL A 90 2.21 5.82 -20.02
C VAL A 90 2.73 5.00 -21.18
N LYS A 91 4.02 5.09 -21.50
CA LYS A 91 4.63 4.31 -22.59
C LYS A 91 4.43 2.80 -22.41
N GLN A 92 4.59 2.29 -21.18
CA GLN A 92 4.35 0.87 -20.88
C GLN A 92 2.88 0.47 -21.09
N ASP A 93 1.94 1.28 -20.59
CA ASP A 93 0.51 1.05 -20.76
C ASP A 93 0.13 1.06 -22.25
N LEU A 94 0.65 2.02 -23.03
CA LEU A 94 0.44 2.10 -24.48
C LEU A 94 0.95 0.86 -25.21
N GLN A 95 2.14 0.35 -24.87
CA GLN A 95 2.67 -0.90 -25.44
C GLN A 95 1.76 -2.10 -25.16
N GLY A 96 1.22 -2.20 -23.94
CA GLY A 96 0.25 -3.23 -23.57
C GLY A 96 -1.04 -3.13 -24.39
N ILE A 97 -1.59 -1.92 -24.54
CA ILE A 97 -2.82 -1.67 -25.30
C ILE A 97 -2.60 -1.96 -26.80
N VAL A 98 -1.49 -1.51 -27.39
CA VAL A 98 -1.14 -1.80 -28.78
C VAL A 98 -1.04 -3.32 -29.01
N THR A 99 -0.40 -4.04 -28.09
CA THR A 99 -0.31 -5.51 -28.17
C THR A 99 -1.71 -6.14 -28.18
N ALA A 100 -2.60 -5.70 -27.28
CA ALA A 100 -3.98 -6.20 -27.24
C ALA A 100 -4.79 -5.86 -28.51
N LEU A 101 -4.61 -4.65 -29.06
CA LEU A 101 -5.23 -4.25 -30.33
C LEU A 101 -4.75 -5.10 -31.50
N ASN A 102 -3.45 -5.42 -31.54
CA ASN A 102 -2.88 -6.30 -32.56
C ASN A 102 -3.47 -7.72 -32.46
N LEU A 103 -3.68 -8.25 -31.26
CA LEU A 103 -4.36 -9.53 -31.06
C LEU A 103 -5.84 -9.47 -31.48
N TYR A 104 -6.54 -8.39 -31.13
CA TYR A 104 -7.91 -8.18 -31.59
C TYR A 104 -7.99 -8.16 -33.12
N LYS A 105 -7.06 -7.44 -33.78
CA LYS A 105 -6.96 -7.38 -35.24
C LYS A 105 -6.61 -8.73 -35.84
N LEU A 106 -5.75 -9.53 -35.19
CA LEU A 106 -5.41 -10.86 -35.66
C LEU A 106 -6.64 -11.78 -35.71
N ASP A 107 -7.50 -11.72 -34.71
CA ASP A 107 -8.71 -12.54 -34.65
C ASP A 107 -9.82 -12.03 -35.56
N ASN A 108 -10.07 -10.72 -35.54
CA ASN A 108 -11.21 -10.10 -36.23
C ASN A 108 -10.87 -9.54 -37.61
N PHE A 109 -9.59 -9.61 -38.01
CA PHE A 109 -9.02 -9.05 -39.25
C PHE A 109 -9.05 -7.52 -39.35
N ARG A 110 -9.38 -6.82 -38.25
CA ARG A 110 -9.52 -5.36 -38.19
C ARG A 110 -9.48 -4.87 -36.75
N TYR A 111 -9.11 -3.60 -36.55
CA TYR A 111 -9.21 -2.95 -35.25
C TYR A 111 -10.67 -2.60 -34.88
N PRO A 112 -10.94 -2.35 -33.59
CA PRO A 112 -12.22 -1.78 -33.15
C PRO A 112 -12.51 -0.44 -33.83
N SER A 113 -13.78 -0.11 -34.03
CA SER A 113 -14.18 1.24 -34.47
C SER A 113 -14.02 2.26 -33.34
N ASN A 114 -14.07 3.56 -33.66
CA ASN A 114 -14.03 4.62 -32.63
C ASN A 114 -15.21 4.52 -31.64
N GLU A 115 -16.36 4.05 -32.11
CA GLU A 115 -17.56 3.86 -31.27
C GLU A 115 -17.40 2.68 -30.31
N GLN A 116 -16.72 1.61 -30.76
CA GLN A 116 -16.39 0.46 -29.92
C GLN A 116 -15.27 0.78 -28.93
N GLY A 117 -14.31 1.60 -29.37
CA GLY A 117 -13.19 2.09 -28.57
C GLY A 117 -12.30 0.99 -28.00
N LEU A 118 -11.54 1.35 -26.96
CA LEU A 118 -10.70 0.40 -26.23
C LEU A 118 -11.52 -0.60 -25.41
N GLN A 119 -12.79 -0.33 -25.14
CA GLN A 119 -13.68 -1.21 -24.40
C GLN A 119 -13.86 -2.57 -25.11
N ALA A 120 -13.71 -2.60 -26.44
CA ALA A 120 -13.67 -3.83 -27.23
C ALA A 120 -12.55 -4.82 -26.85
N LEU A 121 -11.52 -4.33 -26.13
CA LEU A 121 -10.42 -5.17 -25.64
C LEU A 121 -10.78 -5.91 -24.35
N VAL A 122 -11.74 -5.41 -23.58
CA VAL A 122 -12.11 -5.99 -22.27
C VAL A 122 -13.44 -6.75 -22.36
N ALA A 123 -14.37 -6.29 -23.18
CA ALA A 123 -15.66 -6.93 -23.39
C ALA A 123 -15.95 -7.08 -24.88
N LYS A 124 -16.74 -8.09 -25.25
CA LYS A 124 -17.15 -8.29 -26.63
C LYS A 124 -17.91 -7.05 -27.11
N PRO A 125 -17.43 -6.35 -28.15
CA PRO A 125 -18.08 -5.13 -28.61
C PRO A 125 -19.43 -5.46 -29.26
N SER A 126 -20.42 -4.64 -28.97
CA SER A 126 -21.69 -4.60 -29.70
C SER A 126 -21.65 -3.54 -30.80
N GLY A 127 -22.51 -3.68 -31.80
CA GLY A 127 -22.66 -2.69 -32.86
C GLY A 127 -21.82 -3.01 -34.10
N SER A 128 -21.74 -2.02 -34.99
CA SER A 128 -21.07 -2.16 -36.26
C SER A 128 -19.65 -1.60 -36.19
N PRO A 129 -18.76 -2.18 -36.98
CA PRO A 129 -18.75 -3.53 -37.53
C PRO A 129 -18.68 -4.65 -36.47
N GLU A 130 -19.37 -5.76 -36.72
CA GLU A 130 -19.41 -6.91 -35.82
C GLU A 130 -18.01 -7.54 -35.63
N ALA A 131 -17.77 -8.10 -34.44
CA ALA A 131 -16.57 -8.84 -34.08
C ALA A 131 -16.89 -10.36 -33.96
N PRO A 132 -17.06 -11.07 -35.08
CA PRO A 132 -17.53 -12.47 -35.07
C PRO A 132 -16.52 -13.42 -34.43
N ASN A 133 -15.22 -13.12 -34.54
CA ASN A 133 -14.12 -13.95 -34.04
C ASN A 133 -13.55 -13.42 -32.72
N TRP A 134 -14.30 -12.64 -31.96
CA TRP A 134 -13.83 -12.11 -30.69
C TRP A 134 -13.54 -13.26 -29.70
N LYS A 135 -12.28 -13.37 -29.26
CA LYS A 135 -11.79 -14.38 -28.30
C LYS A 135 -11.25 -13.76 -27.02
N GLY A 136 -11.62 -12.51 -26.76
CA GLY A 136 -11.16 -11.78 -25.59
C GLY A 136 -11.69 -12.35 -24.27
N PRO A 137 -11.41 -11.66 -23.15
CA PRO A 137 -10.76 -10.35 -23.08
C PRO A 137 -9.30 -10.38 -23.57
N TYR A 138 -8.90 -9.36 -24.32
CA TYR A 138 -7.52 -9.11 -24.74
C TYR A 138 -6.73 -8.31 -23.68
N LEU A 139 -7.45 -7.66 -22.76
CA LEU A 139 -6.94 -7.01 -21.55
C LEU A 139 -7.85 -7.36 -20.36
N ASP A 140 -7.26 -7.63 -19.19
CA ASP A 140 -8.03 -7.87 -17.97
C ASP A 140 -8.88 -6.65 -17.57
N ARG A 141 -8.31 -5.46 -17.75
CA ARG A 141 -8.98 -4.16 -17.56
C ARG A 141 -8.27 -3.09 -18.35
N LEU A 142 -8.98 -2.00 -18.67
CA LEU A 142 -8.34 -0.82 -19.22
C LEU A 142 -7.54 -0.10 -18.13
N PRO A 143 -6.23 0.14 -18.34
CA PRO A 143 -5.47 1.01 -17.45
C PRO A 143 -5.98 2.45 -17.58
N MET A 144 -5.84 3.19 -16.49
CA MET A 144 -5.94 4.64 -16.51
C MET A 144 -4.52 5.19 -16.55
N ASP A 145 -4.36 6.34 -17.19
CA ASP A 145 -3.08 7.03 -17.20
C ASP A 145 -2.68 7.50 -15.78
N PRO A 146 -1.44 7.97 -15.56
CA PRO A 146 -0.97 8.41 -14.25
C PRO A 146 -1.73 9.61 -13.67
N TRP A 147 -2.50 10.32 -14.48
CA TRP A 147 -3.36 11.43 -14.07
C TRP A 147 -4.82 11.02 -13.91
N SER A 148 -5.08 9.70 -13.86
CA SER A 148 -6.41 9.09 -13.70
C SER A 148 -7.39 9.43 -14.82
N LYS A 149 -6.88 9.69 -16.03
CA LYS A 149 -7.68 9.92 -17.23
C LYS A 149 -7.67 8.65 -18.10
N PRO A 150 -8.75 8.40 -18.86
CA PRO A 150 -8.78 7.31 -19.82
C PRO A 150 -7.88 7.62 -21.02
N TYR A 151 -7.26 6.58 -21.56
CA TYR A 151 -6.56 6.64 -22.84
C TYR A 151 -7.52 6.97 -23.99
N GLN A 152 -7.05 7.79 -24.92
CA GLN A 152 -7.75 8.11 -26.15
C GLN A 152 -7.39 7.09 -27.22
N PHE A 153 -8.33 6.83 -28.12
CA PHE A 153 -8.18 5.90 -29.23
C PHE A 153 -8.77 6.52 -30.50
N GLN A 154 -8.04 6.39 -31.61
CA GLN A 154 -8.46 6.88 -32.90
C GLN A 154 -8.14 5.87 -34.01
N GLN A 155 -9.15 5.59 -34.85
CA GLN A 155 -9.09 4.68 -35.98
C GLN A 155 -9.91 5.27 -37.16
N PRO A 156 -9.28 5.56 -38.33
CA PRO A 156 -7.86 5.45 -38.61
C PRO A 156 -7.03 6.44 -37.78
N GLY A 157 -5.83 6.01 -37.36
CA GLY A 157 -4.85 6.88 -36.71
C GLY A 157 -4.32 7.96 -37.66
N GLN A 158 -3.78 9.04 -37.10
CA GLN A 158 -3.09 10.09 -37.84
C GLN A 158 -1.60 9.74 -38.04
N HIS A 159 -1.02 8.99 -37.10
CA HIS A 159 0.41 8.62 -37.10
C HIS A 159 0.65 7.15 -37.49
N GLY A 160 -0.41 6.37 -37.66
CA GLY A 160 -0.35 4.97 -38.06
C GLY A 160 -1.73 4.39 -38.34
N GLU A 161 -1.88 3.07 -38.25
CA GLU A 161 -3.18 2.43 -38.44
C GLU A 161 -4.17 2.78 -37.32
N VAL A 162 -3.65 2.91 -36.10
CA VAL A 162 -4.37 3.34 -34.90
C VAL A 162 -3.48 4.25 -34.07
N ASP A 163 -4.10 5.25 -33.46
CA ASP A 163 -3.45 6.12 -32.50
C ASP A 163 -4.03 5.85 -31.11
N ILE A 164 -3.15 5.67 -30.12
CA ILE A 164 -3.51 5.56 -28.71
C ILE A 164 -2.62 6.53 -27.94
N TYR A 165 -3.23 7.38 -27.13
CA TYR A 165 -2.49 8.46 -26.47
C TYR A 165 -3.16 8.93 -25.17
N SER A 166 -2.37 9.61 -24.35
CA SER A 166 -2.85 10.38 -23.19
C SER A 166 -2.56 11.86 -23.45
N TYR A 167 -3.50 12.72 -23.05
CA TYR A 167 -3.36 14.18 -23.08
C TYR A 167 -2.51 14.73 -21.91
N GLY A 168 -1.75 13.87 -21.22
CA GLY A 168 -0.94 14.29 -20.09
C GLY A 168 -1.74 14.85 -18.91
N SER A 169 -1.05 15.68 -18.11
CA SER A 169 -1.55 16.22 -16.85
C SER A 169 -2.76 17.15 -16.98
N ASP A 170 -2.83 17.94 -18.05
CA ASP A 170 -3.89 18.93 -18.23
C ASP A 170 -5.15 18.31 -18.88
N GLY A 171 -5.00 17.17 -19.57
CA GLY A 171 -6.10 16.50 -20.26
C GLY A 171 -6.54 17.22 -21.53
N ARG A 172 -5.69 18.04 -22.14
CA ARG A 172 -5.97 18.76 -23.38
C ARG A 172 -4.93 18.41 -24.44
N PRO A 173 -5.28 18.51 -25.72
CA PRO A 173 -4.31 18.33 -26.80
C PRO A 173 -3.21 19.40 -26.73
N GLY A 174 -1.97 18.96 -26.96
CA GLY A 174 -0.76 19.78 -26.94
C GLY A 174 -0.04 19.73 -25.59
N GLY A 175 0.35 20.90 -25.08
CA GLY A 175 1.07 21.03 -23.81
C GLY A 175 2.58 20.77 -23.90
N ASP A 176 3.26 21.00 -22.78
CA ASP A 176 4.71 20.82 -22.62
C ASP A 176 5.00 20.03 -21.33
N GLY A 177 6.11 19.30 -21.30
CA GLY A 177 6.54 18.52 -20.13
C GLY A 177 5.49 17.49 -19.72
N ASP A 178 5.03 17.52 -18.47
CA ASP A 178 4.00 16.61 -17.96
C ASP A 178 2.62 16.82 -18.58
N ALA A 179 2.38 17.97 -19.24
CA ALA A 179 1.15 18.25 -19.98
C ALA A 179 1.25 17.88 -21.46
N ALA A 180 2.42 17.47 -21.95
CA ALA A 180 2.57 17.05 -23.33
C ALA A 180 1.75 15.79 -23.62
N ASP A 181 1.15 15.74 -24.80
CA ASP A 181 0.55 14.52 -25.36
C ASP A 181 1.61 13.42 -25.46
N ILE A 182 1.25 12.20 -25.05
CA ILE A 182 2.13 11.02 -25.13
C ILE A 182 1.37 9.96 -25.90
N GLY A 183 1.85 9.63 -27.09
CA GLY A 183 1.20 8.67 -27.99
C GLY A 183 2.05 7.46 -28.35
N ASN A 184 1.42 6.47 -28.99
CA ASN A 184 2.08 5.27 -29.50
C ASN A 184 3.04 5.54 -30.67
N TRP A 185 3.06 6.76 -31.20
CA TRP A 185 4.02 7.22 -32.21
C TRP A 185 5.35 7.68 -31.60
N ASP A 186 5.38 7.97 -30.29
CA ASP A 186 6.58 8.44 -29.58
C ASP A 186 7.38 7.25 -29.05
N ASN A 187 8.24 6.67 -29.89
CA ASN A 187 9.18 5.60 -29.51
C ASN A 187 10.19 6.09 -28.45
#